data_AF-A0A820LYU7-F1
#
_entry.id   AF-A0A820LYU7-F1
#
_cell.length_a   1.000
_cell.length_b   1.000
_cell.length_c   1.000
_cell.angle_alpha   90.00
_cell.angle_beta   90.00
_cell.angle_gamma   90.00
#
_symmetry.space_group_name_H-M   'P 1'
#
loop_
_entity.id
_entity.type
_entity.pdbx_description
1 polymer ?
#
loop_
_entity_poly.entity_id
_entity_poly.type
_entity_poly.pdbx_seq_one_letter_code
_entity_poly.pdbx_strand_id
1 'polypeptide(L)'
;MDFHGPITPRSQRRNKYIIFLTHILSKFVVKKAVRDNTAQTTVRFLKEDIISKYGTPRCILTDNGTHFTSTLMDELFIQIEATYLYSTLYHPQTNDQIERYNSTMDAKIAAL
;
A
#
# COMPACT_ATOMS: atom_id res chain seq x y z
N MET A 1 -2.36 3.36 -0.96
CA MET A 1 -1.48 2.19 -0.78
C MET A 1 -2.25 1.21 0.07
N ASP A 2 -2.15 -0.07 -0.25
CA ASP A 2 -2.98 -1.10 0.37
C ASP A 2 -2.30 -2.48 0.29
N PHE A 3 -2.86 -3.46 1.00
CA PHE A 3 -2.50 -4.87 0.95
C PHE A 3 -3.62 -5.71 0.35
N HIS A 4 -3.26 -6.60 -0.56
CA HIS A 4 -4.13 -7.70 -0.98
C HIS A 4 -3.70 -9.00 -0.29
N GLY A 5 -4.65 -9.72 0.30
CA GLY A 5 -4.44 -11.04 0.92
C GLY A 5 -5.26 -11.23 2.22
N PRO A 6 -5.05 -12.35 2.94
CA PRO A 6 -4.06 -13.39 2.68
C PRO A 6 -4.43 -14.28 1.47
N ILE A 7 -3.50 -14.40 0.52
CA ILE A 7 -3.60 -15.28 -0.65
C ILE A 7 -3.30 -16.72 -0.24
N THR A 8 -4.17 -17.64 -0.65
CA THR A 8 -4.03 -19.09 -0.41
C THR A 8 -4.20 -19.84 -1.74
N PRO A 9 -3.32 -20.80 -2.09
CA PRO A 9 -2.16 -21.27 -1.32
C PRO A 9 -1.01 -20.26 -1.29
N ARG A 10 -0.15 -20.37 -0.25
CA ARG A 10 1.04 -19.51 -0.13
C ARG A 10 1.99 -19.76 -1.28
N SER A 11 2.74 -18.73 -1.69
CA SER A 11 3.81 -18.92 -2.67
C SER A 11 4.92 -19.82 -2.13
N GLN A 12 5.79 -20.35 -3.00
CA GLN A 12 6.98 -21.12 -2.61
C GLN A 12 7.88 -20.34 -1.63
N ARG A 13 7.90 -19.01 -1.70
CA ARG A 13 8.65 -18.12 -0.80
C ARG A 13 7.91 -17.78 0.50
N ARG A 14 6.75 -18.41 0.73
CA ARG A 14 5.83 -18.22 1.86
C ARG A 14 5.20 -16.83 1.92
N ASN A 15 5.11 -16.13 0.79
CA ASN A 15 4.39 -14.86 0.73
C ASN A 15 2.89 -15.11 0.77
N LYS A 16 2.19 -14.23 1.49
CA LYS A 16 0.74 -14.29 1.73
C LYS A 16 0.04 -13.01 1.31
N TYR A 17 0.75 -11.91 1.16
CA TYR A 17 0.17 -10.63 0.83
C TYR A 17 0.89 -9.99 -0.34
N ILE A 18 0.22 -9.10 -1.04
CA ILE A 18 0.81 -8.18 -2.01
C ILE A 18 0.58 -6.78 -1.47
N ILE A 19 1.66 -6.06 -1.16
CA ILE A 19 1.57 -4.62 -0.91
C ILE A 19 1.71 -3.88 -2.23
N PHE A 20 0.92 -2.82 -2.42
CA PHE A 20 1.00 -2.02 -3.63
C PHE A 20 0.73 -0.53 -3.39
N LEU A 21 1.37 0.30 -4.20
CA LEU A 21 1.18 1.74 -4.26
C LEU A 21 0.87 2.15 -5.69
N THR A 22 -0.22 2.87 -5.86
CA THR A 22 -0.69 3.37 -7.15
C THR A 22 -0.52 4.86 -7.22
N HIS A 23 0.15 5.34 -8.26
CA HIS A 23 0.21 6.75 -8.58
C HIS A 23 -1.13 7.22 -9.17
N ILE A 24 -1.76 8.22 -8.56
CA ILE A 24 -3.16 8.60 -8.84
C ILE A 24 -3.36 9.08 -10.29
N LEU A 25 -2.42 9.85 -10.84
CA LEU A 25 -2.54 10.45 -12.18
C LEU A 25 -2.22 9.43 -13.28
N SER A 26 -1.00 8.89 -13.28
CA SER A 26 -0.53 7.99 -14.34
C SER A 26 -1.09 6.57 -14.23
N LYS A 27 -1.74 6.23 -13.12
CA LYS A 27 -2.17 4.86 -12.78
C LYS A 27 -1.02 3.85 -12.73
N PHE A 28 0.23 4.32 -12.63
CA PHE A 28 1.40 3.48 -12.47
C PHE A 28 1.37 2.79 -11.10
N VAL A 29 1.74 1.50 -11.07
CA VAL A 29 1.67 0.67 -9.86
C VAL A 29 3.04 0.10 -9.55
N VAL A 30 3.44 0.24 -8.29
CA VAL A 30 4.51 -0.55 -7.71
C VAL A 30 3.88 -1.59 -6.77
N LYS A 31 4.24 -2.86 -6.94
CA LYS A 31 3.72 -3.98 -6.12
C LYS A 31 4.84 -4.91 -5.67
N LYS A 32 4.72 -5.47 -4.47
CA LYS A 32 5.68 -6.45 -3.90
C LYS A 32 4.95 -7.54 -3.13
N ALA A 33 5.34 -8.80 -3.38
CA ALA A 33 4.84 -9.92 -2.61
C ALA A 33 5.58 -10.03 -1.27
N VAL A 34 4.83 -10.12 -0.17
CA VAL A 34 5.33 -10.07 1.21
C VAL A 34 4.67 -11.14 2.09
N ARG A 35 5.31 -11.48 3.21
CA ARG A 35 4.90 -12.59 4.10
C ARG A 35 3.85 -12.19 5.14
N ASP A 36 3.84 -10.92 5.49
CA ASP A 36 2.98 -10.29 6.48
C ASP A 36 2.56 -8.91 5.99
N ASN A 37 1.57 -8.33 6.65
CA ASN A 37 1.07 -6.99 6.42
C ASN A 37 1.48 -6.04 7.57
N THR A 38 2.65 -6.23 8.19
CA THR A 38 3.06 -5.37 9.31
C THR A 38 3.54 -3.98 8.86
N ALA A 39 3.47 -3.00 9.77
CA ALA A 39 4.03 -1.67 9.52
C ALA A 39 5.53 -1.70 9.17
N GLN A 40 6.31 -2.60 9.77
CA GLN A 40 7.72 -2.77 9.43
C GLN A 40 7.91 -3.20 7.97
N THR A 41 7.07 -4.10 7.47
CA THR A 41 7.06 -4.50 6.07
C THR A 41 6.64 -3.35 5.16
N THR A 42 5.67 -2.53 5.56
CA THR A 42 5.25 -1.32 4.85
C THR A 42 6.38 -0.29 4.74
N VAL A 43 7.03 0.05 5.85
CA VAL A 43 8.17 0.99 5.88
C VAL A 43 9.29 0.51 4.96
N ARG A 44 9.61 -0.78 4.99
CA ARG A 44 10.64 -1.37 4.13
C ARG A 44 10.26 -1.21 2.65
N PHE A 45 9.01 -1.49 2.29
CA PHE A 45 8.52 -1.29 0.92
C PHE A 45 8.61 0.18 0.50
N LEU A 46 8.18 1.12 1.35
CA LEU A 46 8.27 2.56 1.05
C LEU A 46 9.71 3.02 0.85
N LYS A 47 10.64 2.62 1.72
CA LYS A 47 12.05 3.01 1.60
C LYS A 47 12.72 2.40 0.38
N GLU A 48 12.64 1.08 0.23
CA GLU A 48 13.41 0.33 -0.79
C GLU A 48 12.79 0.39 -2.18
N ASP A 49 11.46 0.32 -2.28
CA ASP A 49 10.76 0.14 -3.54
C ASP A 49 10.11 1.41 -4.07
N ILE A 50 9.92 2.42 -3.22
CA ILE A 50 9.35 3.71 -3.61
C ILE A 50 10.41 4.81 -3.56
N ILE A 51 10.85 5.21 -2.37
CA ILE A 51 11.71 6.38 -2.14
C ILE A 51 13.05 6.22 -2.85
N SER A 52 13.73 5.08 -2.65
CA SER A 52 15.06 4.85 -3.24
C SER A 52 15.03 4.78 -4.77
N LYS A 53 13.89 4.49 -5.39
CA LYS A 53 13.79 4.25 -6.85
C LYS A 53 13.14 5.40 -7.61
N TYR A 54 12.16 6.06 -7.00
CA TYR A 54 11.31 7.07 -7.65
C TYR A 54 11.34 8.42 -6.91
N GLY A 55 12.04 8.51 -5.77
CA GLY A 55 12.04 9.68 -4.92
C GLY A 55 10.87 9.71 -3.94
N THR A 56 10.86 10.75 -3.10
CA THR A 56 9.87 10.88 -2.03
C THR A 56 8.51 11.31 -2.59
N PRO A 57 7.43 10.56 -2.35
CA PRO A 57 6.09 11.00 -2.72
C PRO A 57 5.66 12.20 -1.88
N ARG A 58 5.01 13.19 -2.50
CA ARG A 58 4.47 14.37 -1.79
C ARG A 58 3.40 13.98 -0.76
N CYS A 59 2.59 12.98 -1.12
CA CYS A 59 1.50 12.50 -0.29
C CYS A 59 1.30 11.00 -0.47
N ILE A 60 1.05 10.29 0.62
CA ILE A 60 0.60 8.89 0.58
C ILE A 60 -0.76 8.81 1.26
N LEU A 61 -1.72 8.22 0.56
CA LEU A 61 -3.04 7.89 1.10
C LEU A 61 -3.10 6.39 1.38
N THR A 62 -3.43 6.01 2.61
CA THR A 62 -3.70 4.63 3.03
C THR A 62 -5.08 4.54 3.66
N ASP A 63 -5.63 3.33 3.73
CA ASP A 63 -6.79 3.08 4.57
C ASP A 63 -6.42 3.15 6.07
N ASN A 64 -7.43 3.12 6.93
CA ASN A 64 -7.26 3.13 8.39
C ASN A 64 -6.89 1.76 8.97
N GLY A 65 -6.28 0.87 8.17
CA GLY A 65 -5.80 -0.41 8.67
C GLY A 65 -4.76 -0.22 9.77
N THR A 66 -4.83 -1.02 10.83
CA THR A 66 -3.86 -0.99 11.96
C THR A 66 -2.41 -1.23 11.51
N HIS A 67 -2.26 -1.84 10.34
CA HIS A 67 -1.01 -2.05 9.62
C HIS A 67 -0.33 -0.77 9.11
N PHE A 68 -1.10 0.33 9.03
CA PHE A 68 -0.69 1.64 8.52
C PHE A 68 -0.68 2.73 9.61
N THR A 69 -1.32 2.47 10.77
CA THR A 69 -1.34 3.36 11.95
C THR A 69 -0.31 2.89 12.99
N SER A 70 0.97 3.22 12.80
CA SER A 70 2.03 2.87 13.76
C SER A 70 3.02 4.00 13.92
N THR A 71 3.64 4.11 15.10
CA THR A 71 4.71 5.10 15.38
C THR A 71 5.84 5.04 14.34
N LEU A 72 6.16 3.85 13.83
CA LEU A 72 7.17 3.68 12.78
C LEU A 72 6.80 4.35 11.45
N MET A 73 5.51 4.38 11.12
CA MET A 73 5.02 5.06 9.92
C MET A 73 5.06 6.57 10.15
N ASP A 74 4.60 7.03 11.32
CA ASP A 74 4.64 8.46 11.67
C ASP A 74 6.07 9.01 11.65
N GLU A 75 7.04 8.29 12.24
CA GLU A 75 8.46 8.62 12.19
C GLU A 75 9.00 8.69 10.76
N LEU A 76 8.62 7.73 9.91
CA LEU A 76 9.00 7.74 8.50
C LEU A 76 8.48 9.00 7.80
N PHE A 77 7.21 9.35 7.99
CA PHE A 77 6.60 10.49 7.31
C PHE A 77 7.18 11.82 7.77
N ILE A 78 7.50 11.95 9.06
CA ILE A 78 8.25 13.09 9.60
C ILE A 78 9.62 13.17 8.92
N GLN A 79 10.35 12.05 8.80
CA GLN A 79 11.70 12.02 8.23
C GLN A 79 11.72 12.41 6.74
N ILE A 80 10.71 12.00 5.98
CA ILE A 80 10.67 12.22 4.53
C ILE A 80 9.88 13.48 4.15
N GLU A 81 9.36 14.24 5.11
CA GLU A 81 8.53 15.43 4.89
C GLU A 81 7.33 15.18 3.96
N ALA A 82 6.84 13.93 3.89
CA ALA A 82 5.70 13.58 3.07
C ALA A 82 4.41 13.71 3.89
N THR A 83 3.37 14.24 3.26
CA THR A 83 2.05 14.32 3.89
C THR A 83 1.43 12.93 3.95
N TYR A 84 1.15 12.45 5.15
CA TYR A 84 0.42 11.21 5.33
C TYR A 84 -1.06 11.49 5.51
N LEU A 85 -1.86 10.98 4.57
CA LEU A 85 -3.31 11.07 4.63
C LEU A 85 -3.89 9.71 4.96
N TYR A 86 -4.73 9.67 5.99
CA TYR A 86 -5.57 8.53 6.28
C TYR A 86 -6.92 8.72 5.61
N SER A 87 -7.42 7.72 4.87
CA SER A 87 -8.82 7.74 4.45
C SER A 87 -9.69 7.57 5.70
N THR A 88 -10.50 8.58 6.04
CA THR A 88 -11.51 8.41 7.07
C THR A 88 -12.48 7.30 6.64
N LEU A 89 -12.97 6.51 7.58
CA LEU A 89 -13.84 5.34 7.35
C LEU A 89 -15.16 5.64 6.60
N TYR A 90 -15.44 6.89 6.20
CA TYR A 90 -16.71 7.29 5.57
C TYR A 90 -16.52 8.57 4.72
N HIS A 91 -15.77 8.52 3.62
CA HIS A 91 -15.84 9.54 2.55
C HIS A 91 -15.98 8.88 1.17
N PRO A 92 -17.24 8.64 0.72
CA PRO A 92 -17.54 7.86 -0.49
C PRO A 92 -16.79 8.35 -1.73
N GLN A 93 -16.71 9.66 -1.96
CA GLN A 93 -16.16 10.21 -3.20
C GLN A 93 -14.66 9.98 -3.42
N THR A 94 -13.85 9.87 -2.36
CA THR A 94 -12.38 9.67 -2.51
C THR A 94 -12.04 8.17 -2.49
N ASN A 95 -12.80 7.37 -1.74
CA ASN A 95 -12.66 5.92 -1.73
C ASN A 95 -13.24 5.26 -2.98
N ASP A 96 -14.24 5.83 -3.66
CA ASP A 96 -14.85 5.21 -4.85
C ASP A 96 -13.82 4.87 -5.96
N GLN A 97 -12.84 5.76 -6.17
CA GLN A 97 -11.79 5.53 -7.18
C GLN A 97 -10.78 4.46 -6.72
N ILE A 98 -10.55 4.37 -5.41
CA ILE A 98 -9.59 3.44 -4.80
C ILE A 98 -10.22 2.05 -4.66
N GLU A 99 -11.47 1.95 -4.19
CA GLU A 99 -12.25 0.71 -4.14
C GLU A 99 -12.42 0.09 -5.53
N ARG A 100 -12.77 0.90 -6.54
CA ARG A 100 -12.85 0.40 -7.93
C ARG A 100 -11.49 -0.11 -8.42
N TYR A 101 -10.41 0.54 -8.01
CA TYR A 101 -9.06 0.15 -8.42
C TYR A 101 -8.58 -1.11 -7.69
N ASN A 102 -8.78 -1.20 -6.38
CA ASN A 102 -8.52 -2.39 -5.56
C ASN A 102 -9.34 -3.57 -6.09
N SER A 103 -10.64 -3.38 -6.35
CA SER A 103 -11.52 -4.40 -6.95
C SER A 103 -11.06 -4.83 -8.35
N THR A 104 -10.59 -3.90 -9.18
CA THR A 104 -10.01 -4.23 -10.50
C THR A 104 -8.70 -5.00 -10.36
N MET A 105 -7.88 -4.70 -9.34
CA MET A 105 -6.68 -5.47 -9.03
C MET A 105 -7.01 -6.86 -8.54
N ASP A 106 -7.98 -7.00 -7.64
CA ASP A 106 -8.44 -8.28 -7.12
C ASP A 106 -8.91 -9.19 -8.26
N ALA A 107 -9.67 -8.65 -9.22
CA ALA A 107 -10.09 -9.36 -10.42
C ALA A 107 -8.90 -9.81 -11.31
N LYS A 108 -7.86 -8.99 -11.43
CA LYS A 108 -6.66 -9.30 -12.22
C LYS A 108 -5.70 -10.26 -11.51
N ILE A 109 -5.71 -10.30 -10.18
CA ILE A 109 -4.93 -11.24 -9.36
C ILE A 109 -5.65 -12.59 -9.31
N ALA A 110 -6.98 -12.62 -9.24
CA ALA A 110 -7.78 -13.85 -9.30
C ALA A 110 -7.75 -14.56 -10.66
N ALA A 111 -7.38 -13.84 -11.73
CA ALA A 111 -7.21 -14.39 -13.08
C ALA A 111 -5.80 -14.97 -13.35
N LEU A 112 -4.89 -14.93 -12.35
CA LEU A 112 -3.57 -15.58 -12.37
C LEU A 112 -3.60 -16.85 -11.51
#